data_AF-A0A212LZD4-F1
#
_entry.id   AF-A0A212LZD4-F1
#
_cell.length_a   1.000
_cell.length_b   1.000
_cell.length_c   1.000
_cell.angle_alpha   90.00
_cell.angle_beta   90.00
_cell.angle_gamma   90.00
#
_symmetry.space_group_name_H-M   'P 1'
#
loop_
_entity.id
_entity.type
_entity.pdbx_description
1 polymer ?
#
loop_
_entity_poly.entity_id
_entity_poly.type
_entity_poly.pdbx_seq_one_letter_code
_entity_poly.pdbx_strand_id
1 'polypeptide(L)'
;MNALEKKLVELLKTLRQQYGAVAVKCSLEAEGSRLEEIARTRELTLRAGVGLTIKLGGCEALTDLRLAKMFGVDTVMAPMIESKFALEKYLAMVSAEYTVEELAAMNVFINIETTDGYEKIDQILRAENICRLNGIVLGRSDLVKALGVADVNDLQVLDIAKNLFATAKRHSLFCLVGGGVTAASVPFLQQLNGVLDGFETRKVVFAGTGGAGGLTEAGILRALQFEYHWYELKQHYYGRLCNEDTGKMKTLAAVLKL
;
A
#
# COMPACT_ATOMS: atom_id res chain seq x y z
N MET A 1 -22.46 -8.76 -6.94
CA MET A 1 -21.86 -8.69 -5.59
C MET A 1 -22.66 -9.55 -4.60
N ASN A 2 -21.99 -10.44 -3.87
CA ASN A 2 -22.50 -11.18 -2.74
C ASN A 2 -22.63 -10.28 -1.48
N ALA A 3 -23.16 -10.83 -0.38
CA ALA A 3 -23.39 -10.07 0.84
C ALA A 3 -22.11 -9.49 1.47
N LEU A 4 -21.00 -10.24 1.43
CA LEU A 4 -19.72 -9.82 1.99
C LEU A 4 -19.08 -8.69 1.18
N GLU A 5 -19.16 -8.75 -0.15
CA GLU A 5 -18.71 -7.68 -1.05
C GLU A 5 -19.49 -6.38 -0.80
N LYS A 6 -20.82 -6.46 -0.60
CA LYS A 6 -21.64 -5.29 -0.25
C LYS A 6 -21.20 -4.70 1.10
N LYS A 7 -20.92 -5.55 2.09
CA LYS A 7 -20.40 -5.12 3.40
C LYS A 7 -19.05 -4.42 3.28
N LEU A 8 -18.13 -4.94 2.45
CA LEU A 8 -16.84 -4.30 2.19
C LEU A 8 -17.00 -2.91 1.57
N VAL A 9 -17.91 -2.74 0.60
CA VAL A 9 -18.20 -1.41 0.01
C VAL A 9 -18.72 -0.43 1.05
N GLU A 10 -19.67 -0.84 1.90
CA GLU A 10 -20.20 0.05 2.94
C GLU A 10 -19.14 0.41 4.00
N LEU A 11 -18.25 -0.53 4.35
CA LEU A 11 -17.10 -0.25 5.21
C LEU A 11 -16.16 0.78 4.58
N LEU A 12 -15.82 0.65 3.29
CA LEU A 12 -14.99 1.62 2.59
C LEU A 12 -15.65 3.00 2.49
N LYS A 13 -16.95 3.06 2.23
CA LYS A 13 -17.69 4.34 2.24
C LYS A 13 -17.61 5.01 3.60
N THR A 14 -17.80 4.23 4.68
CA THR A 14 -17.69 4.72 6.06
C THR A 14 -16.26 5.22 6.33
N LEU A 15 -15.25 4.43 5.98
CA LEU A 15 -13.83 4.80 6.11
C LEU A 15 -13.49 6.10 5.38
N ARG A 16 -13.99 6.28 4.16
CA ARG A 16 -13.79 7.51 3.40
C ARG A 16 -14.48 8.71 4.04
N GLN A 17 -15.76 8.56 4.38
CA GLN A 17 -16.61 9.68 4.84
C GLN A 17 -16.29 10.12 6.27
N GLN A 18 -15.89 9.19 7.13
CA GLN A 18 -15.72 9.43 8.57
C GLN A 18 -14.29 9.35 9.04
N TYR A 19 -13.40 8.70 8.28
CA TYR A 19 -12.04 8.38 8.73
C TYR A 19 -10.92 8.82 7.77
N GLY A 20 -11.24 9.49 6.66
CA GLY A 20 -10.24 10.03 5.74
C GLY A 20 -9.55 8.98 4.85
N ALA A 21 -10.13 7.79 4.69
CA ALA A 21 -9.57 6.81 3.76
C ALA A 21 -9.72 7.27 2.31
N VAL A 22 -8.62 7.24 1.57
CA VAL A 22 -8.56 7.73 0.18
C VAL A 22 -8.35 6.63 -0.84
N ALA A 23 -7.73 5.51 -0.47
CA ALA A 23 -7.48 4.41 -1.38
C ALA A 23 -7.40 3.05 -0.67
N VAL A 24 -7.54 1.99 -1.46
CA VAL A 24 -7.17 0.63 -1.05
C VAL A 24 -5.88 0.23 -1.75
N LYS A 25 -4.95 -0.42 -1.04
CA LYS A 25 -3.68 -0.90 -1.56
C LYS A 25 -3.74 -2.40 -1.84
N CYS A 26 -3.28 -2.78 -3.03
CA CYS A 26 -2.90 -4.14 -3.38
C CYS A 26 -1.36 -4.22 -3.45
N SER A 27 -0.77 -5.26 -2.85
CA SER A 27 0.68 -5.47 -2.90
C SER A 27 1.02 -6.73 -3.71
N LEU A 28 1.80 -6.54 -4.75
CA LEU A 28 2.37 -7.63 -5.55
C LEU A 28 3.57 -8.25 -4.84
N GLU A 29 4.40 -7.42 -4.21
CA GLU A 29 5.56 -7.83 -3.41
C GLU A 29 5.18 -8.68 -2.18
N ALA A 30 4.38 -8.14 -1.26
CA ALA A 30 4.21 -8.72 0.07
C ALA A 30 3.05 -9.71 0.17
N GLU A 31 2.01 -9.54 -0.67
CA GLU A 31 0.83 -10.41 -0.66
C GLU A 31 0.78 -11.38 -1.85
N GLY A 32 1.63 -11.18 -2.86
CA GLY A 32 1.51 -11.91 -4.12
C GLY A 32 0.13 -11.73 -4.74
N SER A 33 -0.41 -10.50 -4.69
CA SER A 33 -1.79 -10.22 -5.12
C SER A 33 -2.02 -10.72 -6.54
N ARG A 34 -3.06 -11.55 -6.73
CA ARG A 34 -3.36 -12.12 -8.04
C ARG A 34 -4.20 -11.16 -8.89
N LEU A 35 -4.25 -11.40 -10.19
CA LEU A 35 -4.97 -10.55 -11.12
C LEU A 35 -6.45 -10.42 -10.77
N GLU A 36 -7.09 -11.54 -10.44
CA GLU A 36 -8.48 -11.61 -10.02
C GLU A 36 -8.73 -10.87 -8.69
N GLU A 37 -7.74 -10.82 -7.81
CA GLU A 37 -7.80 -10.11 -6.53
C GLU A 37 -7.72 -8.60 -6.73
N ILE A 38 -6.86 -8.14 -7.65
CA ILE A 38 -6.76 -6.73 -8.05
C ILE A 38 -8.05 -6.29 -8.74
N ALA A 39 -8.55 -7.08 -9.71
CA ALA A 39 -9.81 -6.79 -10.40
C ALA A 39 -10.98 -6.69 -9.43
N ARG A 40 -11.06 -7.63 -8.47
CA ARG A 40 -12.08 -7.62 -7.42
C ARG A 40 -11.96 -6.39 -6.53
N THR A 41 -10.74 -6.05 -6.11
CA THR A 41 -10.49 -4.87 -5.29
C THR A 41 -10.88 -3.59 -6.04
N ARG A 42 -10.54 -3.48 -7.33
CA ARG A 42 -10.93 -2.34 -8.18
C ARG A 42 -12.44 -2.17 -8.27
N GLU A 43 -13.21 -3.26 -8.37
CA GLU A 43 -14.68 -3.17 -8.33
C GLU A 43 -15.17 -2.59 -6.99
N LEU A 44 -14.60 -3.03 -5.87
CA LEU A 44 -14.96 -2.51 -4.55
C LEU A 44 -14.62 -1.02 -4.40
N THR A 45 -13.42 -0.61 -4.85
CA THR A 45 -12.95 0.78 -4.71
C THR A 45 -13.78 1.74 -5.55
N LEU A 46 -14.09 1.39 -6.81
CA LEU A 46 -14.95 2.19 -7.69
C LEU A 46 -16.34 2.41 -7.09
N ARG A 47 -16.95 1.36 -6.51
CA ARG A 47 -18.28 1.46 -5.88
C ARG A 47 -18.28 2.22 -4.57
N ALA A 48 -17.19 2.19 -3.83
CA ALA A 48 -17.01 2.96 -2.61
C ALA A 48 -16.57 4.41 -2.89
N GLY A 49 -16.09 4.68 -4.10
CA GLY A 49 -15.53 5.97 -4.52
C GLY A 49 -14.24 6.31 -3.75
N VAL A 50 -13.35 5.33 -3.63
CA VAL A 50 -11.97 5.48 -3.16
C VAL A 50 -11.01 5.03 -4.28
N GLY A 51 -9.76 5.47 -4.21
CA GLY A 51 -8.72 5.10 -5.16
C GLY A 51 -8.18 3.68 -4.98
N LEU A 52 -7.30 3.28 -5.89
CA LEU A 52 -6.54 2.04 -5.85
C LEU A 52 -5.05 2.36 -5.91
N THR A 53 -4.28 1.83 -4.96
CA THR A 53 -2.82 1.87 -4.93
C THR A 53 -2.26 0.49 -5.25
N ILE A 54 -1.24 0.40 -6.10
CA ILE A 54 -0.48 -0.84 -6.30
C ILE A 54 0.97 -0.66 -5.82
N LYS A 55 1.37 -1.48 -4.85
CA LYS A 55 2.78 -1.67 -4.49
C LYS A 55 3.36 -2.75 -5.41
N LEU A 56 4.31 -2.36 -6.24
CA LEU A 56 4.98 -3.23 -7.22
C LEU A 56 5.85 -4.28 -6.50
N GLY A 57 6.24 -5.34 -7.21
CA GLY A 57 7.15 -6.39 -6.72
C GLY A 57 8.62 -5.97 -6.61
N GLY A 58 8.99 -4.85 -7.21
CA GLY A 58 10.36 -4.33 -7.21
C GLY A 58 10.46 -2.97 -7.92
N CYS A 59 11.62 -2.32 -7.84
CA CYS A 59 11.84 -1.00 -8.42
C CYS A 59 11.84 -0.96 -9.95
N GLU A 60 12.12 -2.09 -10.63
CA GLU A 60 12.09 -2.22 -12.10
C GLU A 60 11.06 -3.30 -12.54
N ALA A 61 9.96 -3.44 -11.81
CA ALA A 61 8.91 -4.42 -12.11
C ALA A 61 7.97 -3.96 -13.24
N LEU A 62 8.43 -4.02 -14.49
CA LEU A 62 7.70 -3.52 -15.66
C LEU A 62 6.33 -4.19 -15.87
N THR A 63 6.25 -5.52 -15.67
CA THR A 63 4.98 -6.26 -15.79
C THR A 63 3.95 -5.75 -14.79
N ASP A 64 4.37 -5.53 -13.55
CA ASP A 64 3.52 -5.03 -12.47
C ASP A 64 3.03 -3.62 -12.78
N LEU A 65 3.91 -2.77 -13.33
CA LEU A 65 3.56 -1.41 -13.73
C LEU A 65 2.51 -1.39 -14.85
N ARG A 66 2.64 -2.29 -15.83
CA ARG A 66 1.65 -2.44 -16.92
C ARG A 66 0.31 -2.97 -16.40
N LEU A 67 0.33 -3.87 -15.43
CA LEU A 67 -0.90 -4.31 -14.74
C LEU A 67 -1.55 -3.14 -14.01
N ALA A 68 -0.77 -2.32 -13.30
CA ALA A 68 -1.28 -1.13 -12.63
C ALA A 68 -1.92 -0.14 -13.62
N LYS A 69 -1.27 0.07 -14.78
CA LYS A 69 -1.82 0.89 -15.86
C LYS A 69 -3.16 0.34 -16.36
N MET A 70 -3.22 -0.96 -16.61
CA MET A 70 -4.43 -1.64 -17.10
C MET A 70 -5.63 -1.48 -16.14
N PHE A 71 -5.42 -1.44 -14.83
CA PHE A 71 -6.48 -1.22 -13.85
C PHE A 71 -6.80 0.25 -13.56
N GLY A 72 -6.06 1.19 -14.16
CA GLY A 72 -6.24 2.63 -13.96
C GLY A 72 -6.07 3.03 -12.49
N VAL A 73 -4.94 2.65 -11.88
CA VAL A 73 -4.64 2.94 -10.48
C VAL A 73 -4.38 4.43 -10.25
N ASP A 74 -4.65 4.88 -9.03
CA ASP A 74 -4.44 6.26 -8.59
C ASP A 74 -3.01 6.48 -8.07
N THR A 75 -2.36 5.41 -7.59
CA THR A 75 -0.99 5.44 -7.09
C THR A 75 -0.24 4.16 -7.43
N VAL A 76 0.99 4.30 -7.89
CA VAL A 76 1.97 3.20 -7.96
C VAL A 76 3.08 3.44 -6.95
N MET A 77 3.62 2.37 -6.39
CA MET A 77 4.62 2.46 -5.33
C MET A 77 5.71 1.40 -5.52
N ALA A 78 6.98 1.83 -5.58
CA ALA A 78 8.11 0.90 -5.60
C ALA A 78 8.57 0.55 -4.17
N PRO A 79 8.77 -0.74 -3.85
CA PRO A 79 9.39 -1.15 -2.59
C PRO A 79 10.91 -0.95 -2.61
N MET A 80 11.53 -1.06 -1.42
CA MET A 80 12.98 -1.30 -1.27
C MET A 80 13.88 -0.36 -2.10
N ILE A 81 13.61 0.95 -2.11
CA ILE A 81 14.50 1.93 -2.76
C ILE A 81 15.66 2.26 -1.83
N GLU A 82 16.84 1.74 -2.17
CA GLU A 82 18.05 1.83 -1.34
C GLU A 82 19.21 2.58 -2.01
N SER A 83 19.02 3.08 -3.23
CA SER A 83 20.03 3.84 -3.95
C SER A 83 19.41 4.85 -4.93
N LYS A 84 20.17 5.91 -5.24
CA LYS A 84 19.81 6.87 -6.30
C LYS A 84 19.53 6.16 -7.63
N PHE A 85 20.36 5.18 -7.99
CA PHE A 85 20.21 4.40 -9.21
C PHE A 85 18.87 3.64 -9.26
N ALA A 86 18.46 3.00 -8.15
CA ALA A 86 17.18 2.29 -8.08
C ALA A 86 15.99 3.25 -8.25
N LEU A 87 16.05 4.45 -7.64
CA LEU A 87 15.03 5.47 -7.84
C LEU A 87 14.98 5.95 -9.29
N GLU A 88 16.12 6.28 -9.89
CA GLU A 88 16.19 6.77 -11.27
C GLU A 88 15.65 5.74 -12.25
N LYS A 89 16.00 4.47 -12.08
CA LYS A 89 15.47 3.35 -12.85
C LYS A 89 13.96 3.22 -12.72
N TYR A 90 13.44 3.27 -11.50
CA TYR A 90 12.00 3.21 -11.26
C TYR A 90 11.25 4.37 -11.95
N LEU A 91 11.69 5.60 -11.74
CA LEU A 91 11.06 6.79 -12.32
C LEU A 91 11.17 6.84 -13.84
N ALA A 92 12.27 6.33 -14.42
CA ALA A 92 12.44 6.20 -15.86
C ALA A 92 11.46 5.16 -16.45
N MET A 93 11.31 4.02 -15.79
CA MET A 93 10.33 2.99 -16.18
C MET A 93 8.90 3.54 -16.14
N VAL A 94 8.53 4.26 -15.08
CA VAL A 94 7.22 4.93 -14.97
C VAL A 94 7.02 5.95 -16.10
N SER A 95 8.03 6.77 -16.37
CA SER A 95 7.96 7.80 -17.43
C SER A 95 7.88 7.22 -18.84
N ALA A 96 8.40 6.01 -19.07
CA ALA A 96 8.35 5.34 -20.37
C ALA A 96 6.98 4.69 -20.66
N GLU A 97 6.30 4.22 -19.61
CA GLU A 97 5.04 3.46 -19.76
C GLU A 97 3.79 4.34 -19.66
N TYR A 98 3.87 5.54 -19.10
CA TYR A 98 2.75 6.48 -18.96
C TYR A 98 2.96 7.75 -19.77
N THR A 99 1.86 8.26 -20.33
CA THR A 99 1.80 9.56 -20.99
C THR A 99 1.87 10.70 -19.97
N VAL A 100 2.12 11.92 -20.44
CA VAL A 100 2.17 13.10 -19.57
C VAL A 100 0.83 13.35 -18.89
N GLU A 101 -0.29 13.17 -19.61
CA GLU A 101 -1.64 13.32 -19.07
C GLU A 101 -1.94 12.27 -18.00
N GLU A 102 -1.57 11.01 -18.22
CA GLU A 102 -1.75 9.95 -17.24
C GLU A 102 -0.92 10.21 -15.97
N LEU A 103 0.35 10.62 -16.13
CA LEU A 103 1.24 10.96 -15.01
C LEU A 103 0.71 12.13 -14.17
N ALA A 104 0.00 13.08 -14.78
CA ALA A 104 -0.63 14.18 -14.04
C ALA A 104 -1.85 13.73 -13.22
N ALA A 105 -2.44 12.58 -13.54
CA ALA A 105 -3.64 12.04 -12.90
C ALA A 105 -3.34 10.93 -11.89
N MET A 106 -2.08 10.56 -11.69
CA MET A 106 -1.66 9.51 -10.77
C MET A 106 -0.51 9.97 -9.87
N ASN A 107 -0.27 9.20 -8.82
CA ASN A 107 0.85 9.42 -7.91
C ASN A 107 1.90 8.32 -8.04
N VAL A 108 3.17 8.71 -7.96
CA VAL A 108 4.34 7.84 -8.00
C VAL A 108 5.04 7.92 -6.66
N PHE A 109 5.01 6.83 -5.92
CA PHE A 109 5.52 6.77 -4.54
C PHE A 109 6.67 5.76 -4.45
N ILE A 110 7.48 5.90 -3.40
CA ILE A 110 8.50 4.90 -3.04
C ILE A 110 8.40 4.56 -1.58
N ASN A 111 8.88 3.37 -1.22
CA ASN A 111 9.10 3.03 0.17
C ASN A 111 10.58 3.15 0.54
N ILE A 112 10.81 3.68 1.74
CA ILE A 112 12.08 3.59 2.46
C ILE A 112 11.83 2.66 3.66
N GLU A 113 12.50 1.51 3.65
CA GLU A 113 12.13 0.36 4.49
C GLU A 113 13.33 -0.24 5.23
N THR A 114 14.54 0.22 4.95
CA THR A 114 15.78 -0.32 5.51
C THR A 114 16.67 0.80 6.02
N THR A 115 17.65 0.45 6.85
CA THR A 115 18.70 1.37 7.30
C THR A 115 19.50 1.91 6.11
N ASP A 116 19.84 1.05 5.14
CA ASP A 116 20.53 1.43 3.92
C ASP A 116 19.79 2.52 3.12
N GLY A 117 18.47 2.36 2.94
CA GLY A 117 17.65 3.36 2.25
C GLY A 117 17.55 4.68 3.03
N TYR A 118 17.40 4.61 4.35
CA TYR A 118 17.35 5.80 5.19
C TYR A 118 18.69 6.55 5.22
N GLU A 119 19.81 5.87 5.43
CA GLU A 119 21.15 6.49 5.50
C GLU A 119 21.55 7.16 4.19
N LYS A 120 21.06 6.65 3.06
CA LYS A 120 21.33 7.19 1.71
C LYS A 120 20.25 8.15 1.22
N ILE A 121 19.29 8.56 2.05
CA ILE A 121 18.12 9.33 1.58
C ILE A 121 18.49 10.63 0.86
N ASP A 122 19.44 11.42 1.38
CA ASP A 122 19.88 12.66 0.72
C ASP A 122 20.52 12.38 -0.65
N GLN A 123 21.17 11.22 -0.82
CA GLN A 123 21.71 10.80 -2.12
C GLN A 123 20.59 10.34 -3.06
N ILE A 124 19.64 9.55 -2.54
CA ILE A 124 18.48 9.03 -3.29
C ILE A 124 17.67 10.21 -3.87
N LEU A 125 17.34 11.22 -3.06
CA LEU A 125 16.54 12.37 -3.50
C LEU A 125 17.27 13.36 -4.41
N ARG A 126 18.56 13.12 -4.73
CA ARG A 126 19.31 13.81 -5.80
C ARG A 126 19.21 13.09 -7.15
N ALA A 127 18.25 12.18 -7.31
CA ALA A 127 17.88 11.61 -8.60
C ALA A 127 17.56 12.71 -9.63
N GLU A 128 18.07 12.58 -10.85
CA GLU A 128 17.89 13.62 -11.89
C GLU A 128 16.42 13.79 -12.29
N ASN A 129 15.65 12.70 -12.22
CA ASN A 129 14.23 12.65 -12.55
C ASN A 129 13.32 12.73 -11.31
N ILE A 130 13.79 13.26 -10.18
CA ILE A 130 13.03 13.37 -8.92
C ILE A 130 11.70 14.10 -9.05
N CYS A 131 11.54 14.98 -10.05
CA CYS A 131 10.28 15.68 -10.33
C CYS A 131 9.10 14.74 -10.68
N ARG A 132 9.40 13.46 -10.97
CA ARG A 132 8.39 12.41 -11.19
C ARG A 132 7.92 11.75 -9.91
N LEU A 133 8.60 11.95 -8.78
CA LEU A 133 8.24 11.37 -7.50
C LEU A 133 7.26 12.30 -6.76
N ASN A 134 6.15 11.74 -6.29
CA ASN A 134 5.15 12.49 -5.52
C ASN A 134 5.27 12.27 -4.02
N GLY A 135 5.71 11.09 -3.58
CA GLY A 135 5.71 10.76 -2.15
C GLY A 135 6.62 9.62 -1.73
N ILE A 136 6.86 9.56 -0.42
CA ILE A 136 7.62 8.53 0.26
C ILE A 136 6.76 7.93 1.36
N VAL A 137 6.84 6.61 1.51
CA VAL A 137 6.28 5.88 2.64
C VAL A 137 7.39 5.26 3.47
N LEU A 138 7.36 5.51 4.77
CA LEU A 138 8.21 4.79 5.72
C LEU A 138 7.62 3.40 5.98
N GLY A 139 8.29 2.34 5.51
CA GLY A 139 7.89 0.96 5.75
C GLY A 139 8.46 0.43 7.07
N ARG A 140 7.76 0.66 8.19
CA ARG A 140 8.30 0.37 9.53
C ARG A 140 8.52 -1.12 9.81
N SER A 141 7.68 -2.00 9.26
CA SER A 141 7.75 -3.44 9.55
C SER A 141 9.04 -4.10 9.06
N ASP A 142 9.63 -3.60 7.98
CA ASP A 142 10.92 -4.10 7.49
C ASP A 142 12.07 -3.30 8.12
N LEU A 143 11.84 -2.01 8.43
CA LEU A 143 12.84 -1.17 9.09
C LEU A 143 13.20 -1.71 10.47
N VAL A 144 12.22 -2.12 11.28
CA VAL A 144 12.51 -2.70 12.61
C VAL A 144 13.32 -3.99 12.52
N LYS A 145 13.10 -4.80 11.48
CA LYS A 145 13.91 -6.00 11.24
C LYS A 145 15.34 -5.63 10.89
N ALA A 146 15.52 -4.62 10.05
CA ALA A 146 16.85 -4.10 9.69
C ALA A 146 17.58 -3.50 10.90
N LEU A 147 16.86 -2.86 11.83
CA LEU A 147 17.40 -2.29 13.06
C LEU A 147 17.63 -3.33 14.18
N GLY A 148 17.03 -4.52 14.08
CA GLY A 148 17.03 -5.50 15.17
C GLY A 148 16.14 -5.09 16.36
N VAL A 149 15.13 -4.24 16.12
CA VAL A 149 14.18 -3.74 17.13
C VAL A 149 12.86 -4.51 17.01
N ALA A 150 12.15 -4.71 18.13
CA ALA A 150 10.92 -5.50 18.15
C ALA A 150 9.65 -4.69 17.83
N ASP A 151 9.58 -3.42 18.24
CA ASP A 151 8.38 -2.59 18.13
C ASP A 151 8.50 -1.56 16.99
N VAL A 152 7.49 -1.52 16.12
CA VAL A 152 7.36 -0.52 15.04
C VAL A 152 7.10 0.89 15.55
N ASN A 153 6.79 1.06 16.83
CA ASN A 153 6.58 2.36 17.47
C ASN A 153 7.75 2.79 18.38
N ASP A 154 8.89 2.09 18.30
CA ASP A 154 10.09 2.43 19.07
C ASP A 154 10.59 3.86 18.79
N LEU A 155 11.21 4.49 19.79
CA LEU A 155 11.74 5.86 19.70
C LEU A 155 12.78 5.99 18.57
N GLN A 156 13.61 4.97 18.35
CA GLN A 156 14.59 4.97 17.26
C GLN A 156 13.90 5.05 15.89
N VAL A 157 12.77 4.34 15.71
CA VAL A 157 11.97 4.40 14.49
C VAL A 157 11.32 5.77 14.32
N LEU A 158 10.90 6.39 15.43
CA LEU A 158 10.29 7.72 15.41
C LEU A 158 11.31 8.80 14.99
N ASP A 159 12.53 8.73 15.50
CA ASP A 159 13.60 9.66 15.14
C ASP A 159 14.00 9.51 13.66
N ILE A 160 14.08 8.28 13.17
CA ILE A 160 14.26 7.99 11.74
C ILE A 160 13.12 8.60 10.92
N ALA A 161 11.86 8.43 11.35
CA ALA A 161 10.70 8.98 10.64
C ALA A 161 10.74 10.51 10.56
N LYS A 162 11.07 11.19 11.66
CA LYS A 162 11.20 12.66 11.71
C LYS A 162 12.26 13.16 10.73
N ASN A 163 13.44 12.55 10.75
CA ASN A 163 14.55 12.94 9.88
C ASN A 163 14.25 12.65 8.41
N LEU A 164 13.73 11.46 8.12
CA LEU A 164 13.33 11.06 6.76
C LEU A 164 12.32 12.05 6.19
N PHE A 165 11.26 12.36 6.94
CA PHE A 165 10.21 13.25 6.45
C PHE A 165 10.66 14.70 6.39
N ALA A 166 11.48 15.20 7.31
CA ALA A 166 12.09 16.51 7.18
C ALA A 166 12.90 16.64 5.87
N THR A 167 13.66 15.59 5.52
CA THR A 167 14.39 15.52 4.24
C THR A 167 13.45 15.46 3.04
N ALA A 168 12.44 14.60 3.05
CA ALA A 168 11.46 14.50 1.97
C ALA A 168 10.67 15.80 1.75
N LYS A 169 10.33 16.52 2.82
CA LYS A 169 9.63 17.81 2.76
C LYS A 169 10.45 18.92 2.09
N ARG A 170 11.79 18.89 2.18
CA ARG A 170 12.65 19.80 1.39
C ARG A 170 12.46 19.63 -0.12
N HIS A 171 11.96 18.47 -0.56
CA HIS A 171 11.63 18.16 -1.95
C HIS A 171 10.12 18.25 -2.25
N SER A 172 9.32 18.80 -1.34
CA SER A 172 7.85 18.90 -1.48
C SER A 172 7.13 17.56 -1.66
N LEU A 173 7.70 16.48 -1.12
CA LEU A 173 7.11 15.14 -1.22
C LEU A 173 6.03 14.92 -0.16
N PHE A 174 5.04 14.09 -0.50
CA PHE A 174 4.13 13.51 0.47
C PHE A 174 4.88 12.49 1.34
N CYS A 175 4.57 12.47 2.63
CA CYS A 175 5.19 11.64 3.66
C CYS A 175 4.12 10.81 4.34
N LEU A 176 4.15 9.50 4.13
CA LEU A 176 3.21 8.57 4.75
C LEU A 176 3.96 7.56 5.63
N VAL A 177 3.27 7.05 6.64
CA VAL A 177 3.76 5.91 7.45
C VAL A 177 2.98 4.66 7.11
N GLY A 178 3.71 3.58 6.82
CA GLY A 178 3.18 2.24 6.68
C GLY A 178 3.90 1.25 7.60
N GLY A 179 3.57 -0.04 7.42
CA GLY A 179 4.17 -1.13 8.20
C GLY A 179 3.61 -1.21 9.62
N GLY A 180 2.82 -2.25 9.90
CA GLY A 180 2.35 -2.57 11.25
C GLY A 180 1.48 -1.49 11.91
N VAL A 181 0.78 -0.66 11.13
CA VAL A 181 -0.12 0.37 11.69
C VAL A 181 -1.31 -0.31 12.37
N THR A 182 -1.42 -0.06 13.67
CA THR A 182 -2.53 -0.49 14.53
C THR A 182 -3.01 0.68 15.38
N ALA A 183 -4.04 0.49 16.21
CA ALA A 183 -4.47 1.51 17.17
C ALA A 183 -3.32 2.01 18.06
N ALA A 184 -2.39 1.11 18.44
CA ALA A 184 -1.21 1.46 19.23
C ALA A 184 -0.23 2.40 18.51
N SER A 185 -0.35 2.56 17.19
CA SER A 185 0.48 3.51 16.42
C SER A 185 0.00 4.95 16.50
N VAL A 186 -1.19 5.23 17.06
CA VAL A 186 -1.72 6.61 17.11
C VAL A 186 -0.77 7.59 17.82
N PRO A 187 -0.21 7.29 19.01
CA PRO A 187 0.75 8.19 19.66
C PRO A 187 2.00 8.43 18.79
N PHE A 188 2.53 7.39 18.14
CA PHE A 188 3.67 7.51 17.23
C PHE A 188 3.37 8.47 16.07
N LEU A 189 2.20 8.31 15.44
CA LEU A 189 1.80 9.11 14.28
C LEU A 189 1.52 10.57 14.66
N GLN A 190 0.96 10.83 15.84
CA GLN A 190 0.75 12.18 16.36
C GLN A 190 2.06 12.95 16.60
N GLN A 191 3.14 12.26 16.92
CA GLN A 191 4.48 12.86 17.08
C GLN A 191 5.10 13.32 15.75
N LEU A 192 4.46 13.00 14.61
CA LEU A 192 4.87 13.40 13.27
C LEU A 192 3.94 14.49 12.68
N ASN A 193 3.06 15.07 13.50
CA ASN A 193 2.20 16.18 13.09
C ASN A 193 3.03 17.32 12.47
N GLY A 194 2.54 17.85 11.34
CA GLY A 194 3.21 18.90 10.57
C GLY A 194 4.14 18.38 9.46
N VAL A 195 4.64 17.14 9.55
CA VAL A 195 5.41 16.50 8.48
C VAL A 195 4.72 15.28 7.87
N LEU A 196 3.74 14.69 8.55
CA LEU A 196 2.98 13.52 8.12
C LEU A 196 1.72 13.92 7.33
N ASP A 197 1.62 13.49 6.08
CA ASP A 197 0.45 13.74 5.21
C ASP A 197 -0.57 12.61 5.22
N GLY A 198 -0.20 11.43 5.72
CA GLY A 198 -1.09 10.28 5.74
C GLY A 198 -0.44 9.05 6.34
N PHE A 199 -1.17 7.94 6.34
CA PHE A 199 -0.66 6.66 6.80
C PHE A 199 -1.41 5.54 6.09
N GLU A 200 -0.90 4.33 6.21
CA GLU A 200 -1.53 3.17 5.60
C GLU A 200 -1.44 1.94 6.50
N THR A 201 -2.55 1.20 6.57
CA THR A 201 -2.53 -0.18 7.04
C THR A 201 -2.01 -1.09 5.93
N ARG A 202 -2.18 -2.41 6.02
CA ARG A 202 -1.78 -3.30 4.93
C ARG A 202 -2.56 -2.99 3.65
N LYS A 203 -3.83 -2.59 3.78
CA LYS A 203 -4.71 -2.38 2.63
C LYS A 203 -5.40 -1.04 2.55
N VAL A 204 -5.52 -0.25 3.62
CA VAL A 204 -6.25 1.03 3.54
C VAL A 204 -5.27 2.18 3.67
N VAL A 205 -5.34 3.10 2.73
CA VAL A 205 -4.53 4.32 2.69
C VAL A 205 -5.38 5.49 3.14
N PHE A 206 -4.85 6.28 4.06
CA PHE A 206 -5.48 7.44 4.64
C PHE A 206 -4.70 8.70 4.26
N ALA A 207 -5.42 9.76 3.91
CA ALA A 207 -4.84 11.09 3.71
C ALA A 207 -5.28 12.02 4.83
N GLY A 208 -4.40 12.94 5.21
CA GLY A 208 -4.62 13.91 6.26
C GLY A 208 -4.41 13.33 7.67
N THR A 209 -3.68 14.08 8.49
CA THR A 209 -3.51 13.78 9.93
C THR A 209 -4.36 14.69 10.81
N GLY A 210 -4.88 15.80 10.28
CA GLY A 210 -5.72 16.77 11.00
C GLY A 210 -7.16 16.83 10.49
N GLY A 211 -8.13 16.87 11.41
CA GLY A 211 -9.56 17.08 11.12
C GLY A 211 -10.50 16.13 11.87
N ALA A 212 -11.80 16.47 11.86
CA ALA A 212 -12.85 15.57 12.37
C ALA A 212 -12.93 14.35 11.44
N GLY A 213 -12.46 13.20 11.93
CA GLY A 213 -12.34 11.97 11.17
C GLY A 213 -10.93 11.62 10.68
N GLY A 214 -9.87 12.23 11.21
CA GLY A 214 -8.48 11.88 10.83
C GLY A 214 -7.92 10.64 11.55
N LEU A 215 -6.60 10.70 11.79
CA LEU A 215 -5.80 9.75 12.57
C LEU A 215 -6.47 9.41 13.91
N THR A 216 -7.18 8.28 13.94
CA THR A 216 -7.94 7.82 15.11
C THR A 216 -7.83 6.31 15.25
N GLU A 217 -7.88 5.83 16.49
CA GLU A 217 -7.92 4.39 16.77
C GLU A 217 -9.13 3.73 16.11
N ALA A 218 -10.29 4.38 16.15
CA ALA A 218 -11.52 3.88 15.53
C ALA A 218 -11.38 3.72 14.01
N GLY A 219 -10.79 4.69 13.31
CA GLY A 219 -10.54 4.61 11.88
C GLY A 219 -9.59 3.46 11.52
N ILE A 220 -8.51 3.30 12.29
CA ILE A 220 -7.56 2.19 12.09
C ILE A 220 -8.24 0.84 12.34
N LEU A 221 -9.01 0.69 13.42
CA LEU A 221 -9.74 -0.55 13.71
C LEU A 221 -10.75 -0.90 12.61
N ARG A 222 -11.41 0.10 12.01
CA ARG A 222 -12.31 -0.12 10.87
C ARG A 222 -11.56 -0.51 9.59
N ALA A 223 -10.37 0.03 9.36
CA ALA A 223 -9.51 -0.43 8.26
C ALA A 223 -9.07 -1.89 8.47
N LEU A 224 -8.64 -2.26 9.67
CA LEU A 224 -8.30 -3.65 9.99
C LEU A 224 -9.51 -4.59 9.87
N GLN A 225 -10.72 -4.11 10.18
CA GLN A 225 -11.94 -4.86 9.93
C GLN A 225 -12.21 -5.06 8.43
N PHE A 226 -11.96 -4.04 7.60
CA PHE A 226 -12.02 -4.18 6.14
C PHE A 226 -11.02 -5.24 5.65
N GLU A 227 -9.77 -5.20 6.15
CA GLU A 227 -8.75 -6.20 5.81
C GLU A 227 -9.17 -7.62 6.15
N TYR A 228 -9.68 -7.82 7.35
CA TYR A 228 -10.21 -9.12 7.80
C TYR A 228 -11.29 -9.65 6.84
N HIS A 229 -12.30 -8.84 6.53
CA HIS A 229 -13.37 -9.26 5.62
C HIS A 229 -12.91 -9.43 4.18
N TRP A 230 -11.84 -8.74 3.76
CA TRP A 230 -11.26 -9.00 2.45
C TRP A 230 -10.57 -10.38 2.43
N TYR A 231 -9.82 -10.76 3.47
CA TYR A 231 -9.28 -12.12 3.57
C TYR A 231 -10.37 -13.19 3.67
N GLU A 232 -11.49 -12.92 4.35
CA GLU A 232 -12.66 -13.79 4.38
C GLU A 232 -13.24 -13.99 2.96
N LEU A 233 -13.39 -12.92 2.18
CA LEU A 233 -13.85 -13.01 0.80
C LEU A 233 -12.85 -13.78 -0.09
N LYS A 234 -11.55 -13.54 0.08
CA LYS A 234 -10.48 -14.28 -0.59
C LYS A 234 -10.56 -15.78 -0.26
N GLN A 235 -10.72 -16.13 1.01
CA GLN A 235 -10.87 -17.50 1.48
C GLN A 235 -12.10 -18.18 0.87
N HIS A 236 -13.26 -17.50 0.87
CA HIS A 236 -14.47 -18.03 0.26
C HIS A 236 -14.31 -18.28 -1.25
N TYR A 237 -13.61 -17.40 -1.95
CA TYR A 237 -13.38 -17.57 -3.39
C TYR A 237 -12.55 -18.81 -3.69
N TYR A 238 -11.35 -18.93 -3.11
CA TYR A 238 -10.48 -20.08 -3.38
C TYR A 238 -10.97 -21.39 -2.74
N GLY A 239 -11.67 -21.31 -1.60
CA GLY A 239 -12.31 -22.47 -0.99
C GLY A 239 -13.32 -23.13 -1.91
N ARG A 240 -14.10 -22.34 -2.68
CA ARG A 240 -15.02 -22.89 -3.68
C ARG A 240 -14.29 -23.62 -4.80
N LEU A 241 -13.20 -23.06 -5.32
CA LEU A 241 -12.39 -23.69 -6.37
C LEU A 241 -11.79 -25.02 -5.88
N CYS A 242 -11.24 -25.03 -4.67
CA CYS A 242 -10.73 -26.24 -4.04
C CYS A 242 -11.80 -27.33 -3.91
N ASN A 243 -13.00 -26.94 -3.46
CA ASN A 243 -14.12 -27.88 -3.29
C ASN A 243 -14.64 -28.41 -4.63
N GLU A 244 -14.66 -27.57 -5.67
CA GLU A 244 -15.04 -27.97 -7.03
C GLU A 244 -14.12 -29.06 -7.57
N ASP A 245 -12.81 -28.84 -7.51
CA ASP A 245 -11.83 -29.81 -8.01
C ASP A 245 -11.78 -31.06 -7.14
N THR A 246 -11.95 -30.93 -5.83
CA THR A 246 -12.13 -32.07 -4.91
C THR A 246 -13.31 -32.96 -5.34
N GLY A 247 -14.43 -32.35 -5.78
CA GLY A 247 -15.58 -33.09 -6.30
C GLY A 247 -15.28 -33.86 -7.59
N LYS A 248 -14.57 -33.21 -8.53
CA LYS A 248 -14.12 -33.85 -9.78
C LYS A 248 -13.16 -35.00 -9.51
N MET A 249 -12.18 -34.78 -8.63
CA MET A 249 -11.21 -35.81 -8.22
C MET A 249 -11.90 -37.02 -7.60
N LYS A 250 -12.88 -36.84 -6.71
CA LYS A 250 -13.66 -37.96 -6.14
C LYS A 250 -14.36 -38.79 -7.21
N THR A 251 -14.94 -38.12 -8.21
CA THR A 251 -15.60 -38.79 -9.34
C THR A 251 -14.60 -39.61 -10.16
N LEU A 252 -13.43 -39.05 -10.46
CA LEU A 252 -12.38 -39.74 -11.21
C LEU A 252 -11.75 -40.88 -10.42
N ALA A 253 -11.49 -40.69 -9.12
CA ALA A 253 -10.94 -41.71 -8.24
C ALA A 253 -11.83 -42.96 -8.18
N ALA A 254 -13.16 -42.78 -8.15
CA ALA A 254 -14.11 -43.89 -8.20
C ALA A 254 -14.00 -44.72 -9.51
N VAL A 255 -13.76 -44.06 -10.65
CA VAL A 255 -13.56 -44.74 -11.95
C VAL A 255 -12.20 -45.44 -11.99
N LEU A 256 -11.16 -44.79 -11.47
CA LEU A 256 -9.79 -45.31 -11.45
C LEU A 256 -9.54 -46.33 -10.34
N LYS A 257 -10.46 -46.48 -9.38
CA LYS A 257 -10.32 -47.30 -8.16
C LYS A 257 -9.09 -46.88 -7.32
N LEU A 258 -8.87 -45.57 -7.21
CA LEU A 258 -7.86 -44.95 -6.33
C LEU A 258 -8.43 -44.69 -4.93
#